data_AF-G9KP15-F1
#
_entry.id   AF-G9KP15-F1
#
_cell.length_a   1.000
_cell.length_b   1.000
_cell.length_c   1.000
_cell.angle_alpha   90.00
_cell.angle_beta   90.00
_cell.angle_gamma   90.00
#
_symmetry.space_group_name_H-M   'P 1'
#
loop_
_entity.id
_entity.type
_entity.pdbx_description
1 polymer ?
#
loop_
_entity_poly.entity_id
_entity_poly.type
_entity_poly.pdbx_seq_one_letter_code
_entity_poly.pdbx_strand_id
1 'polypeptide(L)'
;VPRPVVQVFIAVPGETQPPKTCQVFLSCWAPNISDITYSWRREGTIDFGMEPSDLFTDGQVLRVSLGPGDKSTTYSCIVSNPVSWDLATVTPWESCHHEAAPGNSSYKDVLLVVVPVSLLLTLAGLLSAWHPCYS
;
A
#
# COMPACT_ATOMS: atom_id res chain seq x y z
N VAL A 1 13.37 -15.01 -23.74
CA VAL A 1 12.51 -13.85 -23.45
C VAL A 1 13.20 -12.98 -22.41
N PRO A 2 13.16 -11.63 -22.54
CA PRO A 2 13.14 -10.65 -21.46
C PRO A 2 12.93 -11.16 -20.04
N ARG A 3 13.83 -10.93 -19.07
CA ARG A 3 13.36 -10.98 -17.68
C ARG A 3 12.35 -9.85 -17.47
N PRO A 4 11.09 -10.14 -17.10
CA PRO A 4 10.10 -9.09 -16.92
C PRO A 4 10.38 -8.29 -15.65
N VAL A 5 9.80 -7.09 -15.59
CA VAL A 5 9.81 -6.21 -14.43
C VAL A 5 8.36 -6.00 -14.01
N VAL A 6 8.08 -6.15 -12.72
CA VAL A 6 6.75 -5.90 -12.16
C VAL A 6 6.76 -4.62 -11.35
N GLN A 7 5.80 -3.75 -11.65
CA GLN A 7 5.50 -2.51 -10.92
C GLN A 7 4.21 -2.69 -10.13
N VAL A 8 4.20 -2.18 -8.90
CA VAL A 8 3.07 -2.29 -7.97
C VAL A 8 2.46 -0.90 -7.80
N PHE A 9 1.16 -0.78 -8.08
CA PHE A 9 0.40 0.46 -7.92
C PHE A 9 -0.74 0.25 -6.93
N ILE A 10 -0.83 1.10 -5.91
CA ILE A 10 -1.91 1.05 -4.91
C ILE A 10 -3.06 1.96 -5.37
N ALA A 11 -4.30 1.48 -5.26
CA ALA A 11 -5.46 2.33 -5.49
C ALA A 11 -5.64 3.29 -4.32
N VAL A 12 -5.80 4.58 -4.60
CA VAL A 12 -6.09 5.59 -3.58
C VAL A 12 -7.51 5.36 -3.05
N PRO A 13 -7.69 5.09 -1.75
CA PRO A 13 -9.02 4.98 -1.16
C PRO A 13 -9.74 6.33 -1.20
N GLY A 14 -11.05 6.33 -1.45
CA GLY A 14 -11.86 7.54 -1.35
C GLY A 14 -12.02 8.05 0.10
N GLU A 15 -12.56 9.25 0.26
CA GLU A 15 -12.78 9.94 1.56
C GLU A 15 -13.75 9.22 2.53
N THR A 16 -14.43 8.16 2.08
CA THR A 16 -15.23 7.28 2.94
C THR A 16 -14.35 6.20 3.59
N GLN A 17 -14.72 5.79 4.81
CA GLN A 17 -14.10 4.78 5.68
C GLN A 17 -12.99 3.90 5.03
N PRO A 18 -11.80 3.79 5.67
CA PRO A 18 -10.67 3.05 5.10
C PRO A 18 -11.08 1.66 4.62
N PRO A 19 -10.69 1.26 3.40
CA PRO A 19 -11.11 -0.02 2.86
C PRO A 19 -10.51 -1.14 3.72
N LYS A 20 -11.31 -2.18 3.96
CA LYS A 20 -10.87 -3.39 4.68
C LYS A 20 -9.80 -4.18 3.91
N THR A 21 -9.69 -3.91 2.61
CA THR A 21 -8.76 -4.55 1.69
C THR A 21 -7.97 -3.49 0.93
N CYS A 22 -6.71 -3.80 0.66
CA CYS A 22 -5.84 -2.98 -0.16
C CYS A 22 -6.00 -3.38 -1.62
N GLN A 23 -6.50 -2.47 -2.45
CA GLN A 23 -6.62 -2.72 -3.88
C GLN A 23 -5.29 -2.36 -4.57
N VAL A 24 -4.74 -3.32 -5.30
CA VAL A 24 -3.43 -3.22 -5.96
C VAL A 24 -3.55 -3.56 -7.44
N PHE A 25 -2.81 -2.84 -8.27
CA PHE A 25 -2.62 -3.14 -9.68
C PHE A 25 -1.15 -3.52 -9.91
N LEU A 26 -0.93 -4.71 -10.46
CA LEU A 26 0.37 -5.22 -10.81
C LEU A 26 0.57 -5.05 -12.31
N SER A 27 1.55 -4.26 -12.72
CA SER A 27 1.89 -4.08 -14.14
C SER A 27 3.19 -4.81 -14.44
N CYS A 28 3.15 -5.72 -15.39
CA CYS A 28 4.32 -6.47 -15.84
C CYS A 28 4.83 -5.91 -17.16
N TRP A 29 6.13 -5.69 -17.29
CA TRP A 29 6.70 -5.21 -18.53
C TRP A 29 7.96 -5.98 -18.90
N ALA A 30 8.12 -6.28 -20.19
CA ALA A 30 9.30 -6.91 -20.74
C ALA A 30 9.84 -6.05 -21.89
N PRO A 31 11.15 -5.76 -21.93
CA PRO A 31 11.73 -4.91 -22.96
C PRO A 31 11.72 -5.58 -24.34
N ASN A 32 11.21 -4.85 -25.34
CA ASN A 32 11.60 -4.98 -26.75
C ASN A 32 11.42 -6.39 -27.36
N ILE A 33 10.19 -6.92 -27.33
CA ILE A 33 9.83 -8.17 -28.04
C ILE A 33 8.43 -8.02 -28.62
N SER A 34 8.27 -8.31 -29.91
CA SER A 34 6.98 -8.60 -30.55
C SER A 34 6.65 -10.10 -30.38
N ASP A 35 5.37 -10.45 -30.18
CA ASP A 35 4.89 -11.83 -29.93
C ASP A 35 5.30 -12.46 -28.59
N ILE A 36 4.94 -11.80 -27.49
CA ILE A 36 4.99 -12.39 -26.14
C ILE A 36 3.61 -12.45 -25.50
N THR A 37 3.36 -13.55 -24.80
CA THR A 37 2.15 -13.75 -24.00
C THR A 37 2.47 -13.44 -22.55
N TYR A 38 1.61 -12.63 -21.94
CA TYR A 38 1.64 -12.35 -20.50
C TYR A 38 0.66 -13.27 -19.79
N SER A 39 1.09 -13.82 -18.67
CA SER A 39 0.25 -14.57 -17.77
C SER A 39 0.69 -14.30 -16.34
N TRP A 40 -0.24 -14.41 -15.40
CA TRP A 40 0.01 -14.20 -13.99
C TRP A 40 -0.25 -15.49 -13.24
N ARG A 41 0.56 -15.74 -12.22
CA ARG A 41 0.40 -16.86 -11.31
C ARG A 41 0.41 -16.34 -9.88
N ARG A 42 -0.62 -16.67 -9.11
CA ARG A 42 -0.60 -16.51 -7.66
C ARG A 42 0.14 -17.70 -7.05
N GLU A 43 1.14 -17.43 -6.22
CA GLU A 43 1.82 -18.42 -5.39
C GLU A 43 1.26 -18.30 -3.98
N GLY A 44 0.47 -19.29 -3.56
CA GLY A 44 -0.14 -19.38 -2.24
C GLY A 44 0.73 -20.14 -1.24
N THR A 45 0.48 -19.93 0.05
CA THR A 45 0.96 -20.84 1.09
C THR A 45 0.30 -22.20 0.86
N ILE A 46 1.11 -23.22 0.60
CA ILE A 46 0.67 -24.59 0.31
C ILE A 46 -0.10 -25.13 1.53
N ASP A 47 -1.42 -25.06 1.48
CA ASP A 47 -2.24 -26.02 2.21
C ASP A 47 -2.23 -27.31 1.38
N PHE A 48 -1.89 -28.42 2.02
CA PHE A 48 -1.69 -29.70 1.38
C PHE A 48 -3.02 -30.20 0.79
N GLY A 49 -3.29 -29.89 -0.49
CA GLY A 49 -4.38 -30.54 -1.21
C GLY A 49 -5.16 -29.73 -2.25
N MET A 50 -4.68 -28.59 -2.76
CA MET A 50 -5.40 -27.88 -3.83
C MET A 50 -4.48 -27.39 -4.97
N GLU A 51 -4.96 -27.63 -6.18
CA GLU A 51 -4.38 -27.44 -7.52
C GLU A 51 -3.55 -26.18 -7.80
N PRO A 52 -2.67 -26.19 -8.84
CA PRO A 52 -1.94 -25.01 -9.36
C PRO A 52 -2.82 -23.91 -10.02
N SER A 53 -4.09 -23.78 -9.62
CA SER A 53 -5.18 -23.29 -10.49
C SER A 53 -5.30 -21.79 -10.72
N ASP A 54 -4.55 -20.92 -10.05
CA ASP A 54 -4.73 -19.47 -10.21
C ASP A 54 -3.73 -18.88 -11.22
N LEU A 55 -3.73 -19.48 -12.42
CA LEU A 55 -3.10 -18.85 -13.59
C LEU A 55 -4.12 -17.94 -14.26
N PHE A 56 -3.90 -16.64 -14.16
CA PHE A 56 -4.75 -15.63 -14.79
C PHE A 56 -4.10 -15.20 -16.10
N THR A 57 -4.84 -15.27 -17.20
CA THR A 57 -4.43 -14.68 -18.49
C THR A 57 -4.74 -13.18 -18.52
N ASP A 58 -4.48 -12.49 -17.41
CA ASP A 58 -4.83 -11.07 -17.19
C ASP A 58 -3.74 -10.16 -17.78
N GLY A 59 -3.49 -10.33 -19.09
CA GLY A 59 -2.61 -9.52 -19.91
C GLY A 59 -1.39 -8.92 -19.19
N GLN A 60 -1.12 -7.66 -19.50
CA GLN A 60 0.00 -6.93 -18.90
C GLN A 60 -0.26 -6.50 -17.45
N VAL A 61 -1.53 -6.34 -17.06
CA VAL A 61 -1.93 -5.73 -15.79
C VAL A 61 -2.92 -6.64 -15.05
N LEU A 62 -2.59 -7.00 -13.82
CA LEU A 62 -3.45 -7.78 -12.92
C LEU A 62 -3.97 -6.91 -11.78
N ARG A 63 -5.29 -6.91 -11.54
CA ARG A 63 -5.92 -6.23 -10.41
C ARG A 63 -6.20 -7.22 -9.29
N VAL A 64 -5.73 -6.93 -8.07
CA VAL A 64 -5.92 -7.77 -6.88
C VAL A 64 -6.42 -6.96 -5.70
N SER A 65 -7.21 -7.60 -4.83
CA SER A 65 -7.64 -7.06 -3.55
C SER A 65 -7.01 -7.89 -2.46
N LEU A 66 -6.14 -7.29 -1.66
CA LEU A 66 -5.38 -7.98 -0.60
C LEU A 66 -5.97 -7.68 0.76
N GLY A 67 -6.22 -8.71 1.56
CA GLY A 67 -6.61 -8.59 2.96
C GLY A 67 -5.45 -8.91 3.92
N PRO A 68 -5.65 -8.74 5.24
CA PRO A 68 -4.61 -9.03 6.25
C PRO A 68 -4.02 -10.45 6.20
N GLY A 69 -4.76 -11.42 5.66
CA GLY A 69 -4.31 -12.79 5.46
C GLY A 69 -3.35 -12.97 4.27
N ASP A 70 -3.27 -12.00 3.37
CA ASP A 70 -2.47 -12.08 2.14
C ASP A 70 -1.02 -11.60 2.32
N LYS A 71 -0.54 -11.51 3.56
CA LYS A 71 0.78 -10.95 3.87
C LYS A 71 1.94 -11.68 3.17
N SER A 72 1.83 -12.99 3.04
CA SER A 72 2.82 -13.84 2.36
C SER A 72 2.42 -14.19 0.92
N THR A 73 1.29 -13.67 0.43
CA THR A 73 0.79 -13.99 -0.90
C THR A 73 1.68 -13.35 -1.95
N THR A 74 2.20 -14.17 -2.84
CA THR A 74 3.18 -13.76 -3.83
C THR A 74 2.59 -13.91 -5.23
N TYR A 75 2.91 -12.99 -6.13
CA TYR A 75 2.43 -13.02 -7.51
C TYR A 75 3.62 -13.07 -8.46
N SER A 76 3.55 -13.94 -9.46
CA SER A 76 4.56 -14.06 -10.50
C SER A 76 3.96 -13.68 -11.85
N CYS A 77 4.53 -12.69 -12.52
CA CYS A 77 4.29 -12.47 -13.94
C CYS A 77 5.18 -13.40 -14.75
N ILE A 78 4.58 -14.15 -15.66
CA ILE A 78 5.25 -15.03 -16.59
C ILE A 78 5.10 -14.43 -17.98
N VAL A 79 6.22 -14.21 -18.66
CA VAL A 79 6.27 -13.76 -20.04
C VAL A 79 6.86 -14.87 -20.89
N SER A 80 6.12 -15.31 -21.91
CA SER A 80 6.51 -16.43 -22.75
C SER A 80 6.41 -16.11 -24.24
N ASN A 81 7.26 -16.74 -25.02
CA ASN A 81 7.14 -16.86 -26.46
C ASN A 81 7.20 -18.36 -26.84
N PRO A 82 6.99 -18.74 -28.12
CA PRO A 82 6.97 -20.16 -28.52
C PRO A 82 8.25 -20.97 -28.22
N VAL A 83 9.35 -20.29 -27.87
CA VAL A 83 10.68 -20.91 -27.71
C VAL A 83 11.17 -20.87 -26.26
N SER A 84 10.76 -19.87 -25.48
CA SER A 84 11.32 -19.59 -24.15
C SER A 84 10.34 -18.81 -23.28
N TRP A 85 10.55 -18.85 -21.96
CA TRP A 85 9.77 -18.08 -20.98
C TRP A 85 10.68 -17.58 -19.87
N ASP A 86 10.25 -16.51 -19.20
CA ASP A 86 10.89 -15.97 -17.99
C ASP A 86 9.81 -15.39 -17.06
N LEU A 87 10.13 -15.17 -15.80
CA LEU A 87 9.20 -14.64 -14.81
C LEU A 87 9.83 -13.63 -13.85
N ALA A 88 8.96 -12.83 -13.23
CA ALA A 88 9.30 -11.95 -12.13
C ALA A 88 8.24 -12.03 -11.04
N THR A 89 8.70 -12.04 -9.80
CA THR A 89 7.89 -12.35 -8.63
C THR A 89 7.88 -11.17 -7.67
N VAL A 90 6.71 -10.85 -7.12
CA VAL A 90 6.51 -9.75 -6.17
C VAL A 90 5.56 -10.13 -5.05
N THR A 91 5.79 -9.56 -3.87
CA THR A 91 4.89 -9.66 -2.71
C THR A 91 4.26 -8.27 -2.49
N PRO A 92 3.08 -8.00 -3.08
CA PRO A 92 2.51 -6.66 -3.12
C PRO A 92 2.02 -6.13 -1.77
N TRP A 93 1.85 -6.99 -0.77
CA TRP A 93 1.36 -6.61 0.55
C TRP A 93 2.21 -5.54 1.23
N GLU A 94 3.52 -5.58 1.05
CA GLU A 94 4.44 -4.60 1.65
C GLU A 94 4.19 -3.18 1.13
N SER A 95 3.71 -3.03 -0.11
CA SER A 95 3.34 -1.74 -0.67
C SER A 95 2.05 -1.16 -0.06
N CYS A 96 1.19 -1.99 0.53
CA CYS A 96 0.00 -1.55 1.24
C CYS A 96 0.30 -0.92 2.61
N HIS A 97 1.49 -1.16 3.19
CA HIS A 97 1.90 -0.56 4.47
C HIS A 97 2.48 0.85 4.34
N HIS A 98 2.81 1.29 3.11
CA HIS A 98 3.50 2.55 2.86
C HIS A 98 2.58 3.77 2.64
N GLU A 99 1.27 3.61 2.63
CA GLU A 99 0.28 4.66 2.35
C GLU A 99 -0.47 5.15 3.61
N ALA A 100 0.24 5.26 4.73
CA ALA A 100 -0.19 6.06 5.87
C ALA A 100 0.96 6.94 6.36
N ALA A 101 1.56 7.72 5.47
CA ALA A 101 2.21 8.94 5.95
C ALA A 101 1.10 9.80 6.59
N PRO A 102 1.16 10.14 7.90
CA PRO A 102 0.19 11.01 8.54
C PRO A 102 0.42 12.44 8.04
N GLY A 103 -0.05 12.72 6.84
CA GLY A 103 0.17 13.95 6.10
C GLY A 103 -1.05 14.87 6.09
N ASN A 104 -1.86 14.88 7.15
CA ASN A 104 -2.87 15.92 7.37
C ASN A 104 -3.25 16.00 8.86
N SER A 105 -2.38 16.60 9.69
CA SER A 105 -2.85 17.10 10.98
C SER A 105 -4.06 18.00 10.73
N SER A 106 -5.25 17.56 11.10
CA SER A 106 -6.47 18.34 10.90
C SER A 106 -6.31 19.64 11.68
N TYR A 107 -6.73 20.77 11.12
CA TYR A 107 -6.74 22.07 11.83
C TYR A 107 -7.40 21.95 13.22
N LYS A 108 -8.37 21.04 13.36
CA LYS A 108 -9.03 20.70 14.61
C LYS A 108 -8.09 20.10 15.67
N ASP A 109 -7.15 19.24 15.27
CA ASP A 109 -6.19 18.60 16.17
C ASP A 109 -5.11 19.61 16.63
N VAL A 110 -4.67 20.49 15.73
CA VAL A 110 -3.78 21.60 16.07
C VAL A 110 -4.47 22.55 17.05
N LEU A 111 -5.73 22.91 16.80
CA LEU A 111 -6.50 23.78 17.69
C LEU A 111 -6.67 23.17 19.10
N LEU A 112 -6.86 21.85 19.18
CA LEU A 112 -7.04 21.11 20.43
C LEU A 112 -5.80 21.15 21.33
N VAL A 113 -4.61 21.34 20.76
CA VAL A 113 -3.35 21.48 21.51
C VAL A 113 -3.02 22.94 21.78
N VAL A 114 -3.18 23.82 20.78
CA VAL A 114 -2.79 25.23 20.89
C VAL A 114 -3.66 26.00 21.88
N VAL A 115 -4.97 25.72 21.92
CA VAL A 115 -5.91 26.46 22.79
C VAL A 115 -5.64 26.19 24.28
N PRO A 116 -5.54 24.95 24.76
CA PRO A 116 -5.23 24.68 26.17
C PRO A 116 -3.87 25.22 26.59
N VAL A 117 -2.84 25.06 25.75
CA VAL A 117 -1.49 25.55 26.04
C VAL A 117 -1.47 27.07 26.17
N SER A 118 -2.12 27.78 25.24
CA SER A 118 -2.22 29.24 25.29
C SER A 118 -2.98 29.71 26.53
N LEU A 119 -4.08 29.03 26.87
CA LEU A 119 -4.86 29.35 28.07
C LEU A 119 -4.03 29.17 29.35
N LEU A 120 -3.30 28.07 29.47
CA LEU A 120 -2.41 27.80 30.61
C LEU A 120 -1.32 28.87 30.75
N LEU A 121 -0.70 29.28 29.64
CA LEU A 121 0.32 30.33 29.65
C LEU A 121 -0.24 31.68 30.08
N THR A 122 -1.44 32.05 29.61
CA THR A 122 -2.10 33.29 30.05
C THR A 122 -2.45 33.27 31.53
N LEU A 123 -2.95 32.15 32.04
CA LEU A 123 -3.32 32.00 33.46
C LEU A 123 -2.09 32.08 34.37
N ALA A 124 -1.00 31.40 33.98
CA ALA A 124 0.27 31.46 34.69
C ALA A 124 0.84 32.88 34.72
N GLY A 125 0.81 33.59 33.59
CA GLY A 125 1.26 34.99 33.52
C GLY A 125 0.46 35.92 34.42
N LEU A 126 -0.87 35.76 34.47
CA LEU A 126 -1.74 36.54 35.36
C LEU A 126 -1.44 36.25 36.83
N LEU A 127 -1.28 34.98 37.20
CA LEU A 127 -0.93 34.58 38.57
C LEU A 127 0.44 35.16 38.98
N SER A 128 1.45 35.05 38.12
CA SER A 128 2.78 35.62 38.37
C SER A 128 2.76 37.16 38.47
N ALA A 129 1.88 37.84 37.75
CA ALA A 129 1.70 39.30 37.85
C ALA A 129 0.91 39.71 39.11
N TRP A 130 0.10 38.82 39.69
CA TRP A 130 -0.67 39.06 40.91
C TRP A 130 0.10 38.75 42.19
N HIS A 131 1.02 37.78 42.16
CA HIS A 131 1.88 37.44 43.30
C HIS A 131 2.73 38.60 43.87
N PRO A 132 3.27 39.56 43.11
CA PRO A 132 4.02 40.69 43.69
C PRO A 132 3.15 41.74 44.40
N CYS A 133 1.80 41.63 44.37
CA CYS A 133 0.91 42.58 45.05
C CYS A 133 0.40 42.10 46.42
N TYR A 134 0.81 40.92 46.90
CA TYR A 134 0.32 40.34 48.16
C TYR A 134 1.43 39.92 49.15
N SER A 135 2.65 40.46 49.00
CA SER A 135 3.72 40.37 50.01
C SER A 135 4.08 41.74 50.56
#